data_AF-A0A238BLW8-F1
#
_entry.id   AF-A0A238BLW8-F1
#
_cell.length_a   1.000
_cell.length_b   1.000
_cell.length_c   1.000
_cell.angle_alpha   90.00
_cell.angle_beta   90.00
_cell.angle_gamma   90.00
#
_symmetry.space_group_name_H-M   'P 1'
#
loop_
_entity.id
_entity.type
_entity.pdbx_description
1 polymer ?
#
loop_
_entity_poly.entity_id
_entity_poly.type
_entity_poly.pdbx_seq_one_letter_code
_entity_poly.pdbx_strand_id
1 'polypeptide(L)'
;NLCNLEELRVFFGGEDCNISAGGLITLFTLPEKEPEKSFPYKLKHLVIANFFEGNVDLFKAIDQNCPNLRTLGLPFNDYLTFNDGVMPFIVSHFKHLVFLDLSNFGECYKDEVWCNLNDNDLPDLRLLKLHDNK
;
A
#
# COMPACT_ATOMS: atom_id res chain seq x y z
N ASN A 1 -3.53 -22.16 -0.98
CA ASN A 1 -2.56 -21.36 -1.74
C ASN A 1 -3.35 -20.33 -2.56
N LEU A 2 -3.09 -19.03 -2.38
CA LEU A 2 -3.78 -17.92 -3.04
C LEU A 2 -3.04 -17.43 -4.31
N CYS A 3 -2.24 -18.29 -4.95
CA CYS A 3 -1.34 -17.92 -6.05
C CYS A 3 -2.00 -17.41 -7.34
N ASN A 4 -3.32 -17.56 -7.48
CA ASN A 4 -4.09 -16.98 -8.58
C ASN A 4 -4.85 -15.71 -8.19
N LEU A 5 -4.72 -15.25 -6.94
CA LEU A 5 -5.41 -14.05 -6.45
C LEU A 5 -4.79 -12.81 -7.08
N GLU A 6 -5.59 -12.07 -7.87
CA GLU A 6 -5.18 -10.80 -8.47
C GLU A 6 -5.68 -9.58 -7.70
N GLU A 7 -6.64 -9.76 -6.81
CA GLU A 7 -7.25 -8.69 -6.03
C GLU A 7 -7.44 -9.10 -4.57
N LEU A 8 -6.91 -8.27 -3.66
CA LEU A 8 -7.09 -8.41 -2.23
C LEU A 8 -7.57 -7.07 -1.67
N ARG A 9 -8.73 -7.08 -1.02
CA ARG A 9 -9.22 -5.94 -0.26
C ARG A 9 -9.47 -6.38 1.17
N VAL A 10 -8.82 -5.71 2.11
CA VAL A 10 -8.97 -5.98 3.53
C VAL A 10 -9.29 -4.67 4.22
N PHE A 11 -10.38 -4.67 4.97
CA PHE A 11 -10.78 -3.59 5.86
C PHE A 11 -10.60 -4.09 7.28
N PHE A 12 -9.58 -3.56 7.96
CA PHE A 12 -9.29 -3.92 9.34
C PHE A 12 -10.19 -3.13 10.29
N GLY A 13 -10.22 -3.55 11.56
CA GLY A 13 -11.06 -2.94 12.59
C GLY A 13 -10.45 -1.72 13.27
N GLY A 14 -9.38 -1.13 12.74
CA GLY A 14 -8.61 -0.08 13.40
C GLY A 14 -7.83 -0.63 14.59
N GLU A 15 -7.80 0.14 15.69
CA GLU A 15 -7.10 -0.17 16.93
C GLU A 15 -7.55 -1.50 17.58
N ASP A 16 -8.80 -1.92 17.35
CA ASP A 16 -9.35 -3.16 17.90
C ASP A 16 -8.89 -4.41 17.13
N CYS A 17 -8.15 -4.24 16.03
CA CYS A 17 -7.67 -5.34 15.21
C CYS A 17 -6.23 -5.72 15.56
N ASN A 18 -6.04 -6.91 16.12
CA ASN A 18 -4.71 -7.43 16.46
C ASN A 18 -3.97 -8.00 15.23
N ILE A 19 -3.67 -7.14 14.27
CA ILE A 19 -2.87 -7.47 13.09
C ILE A 19 -1.57 -6.67 13.18
N SER A 20 -0.45 -7.39 13.30
CA SER A 20 0.84 -6.75 13.37
C SER A 20 1.42 -6.45 12.00
N ALA A 21 2.27 -5.42 11.93
CA ALA A 21 3.08 -5.13 10.74
C ALA A 21 3.84 -6.38 10.26
N GLY A 22 4.44 -7.12 11.20
CA GLY A 22 5.20 -8.36 10.92
C GLY A 22 4.36 -9.49 10.33
N GLY A 23 3.10 -9.61 10.76
CA GLY A 23 2.15 -10.57 10.19
C GLY A 23 1.85 -10.25 8.72
N LEU A 24 1.63 -8.98 8.40
CA LEU A 24 1.40 -8.55 7.01
C LEU A 24 2.67 -8.65 6.16
N ILE A 25 3.83 -8.27 6.69
CA ILE A 25 5.12 -8.47 6.00
C ILE A 25 5.29 -9.93 5.62
N THR A 26 5.03 -10.86 6.55
CA THR A 26 5.10 -12.30 6.30
C THR A 26 4.10 -12.73 5.22
N LEU A 27 2.87 -12.20 5.26
CA LEU A 27 1.82 -12.49 4.28
C LEU A 27 2.24 -12.07 2.86
N PHE A 28 2.91 -10.92 2.70
CA PHE A 28 3.34 -10.41 1.39
C PHE A 28 4.72 -10.89 0.96
N THR A 29 5.47 -11.61 1.80
CA THR A 29 6.80 -12.10 1.43
C THR A 29 6.70 -13.35 0.55
N LEU A 30 7.33 -13.31 -0.63
CA LEU A 30 7.41 -14.47 -1.51
C LEU A 30 8.46 -15.48 -1.02
N PRO A 31 8.25 -16.78 -1.24
CA PRO A 31 9.30 -17.77 -1.04
C PRO A 31 10.40 -17.62 -2.10
N GLU A 32 11.62 -18.03 -1.75
CA GLU A 32 12.75 -18.06 -2.69
C GLU A 32 12.52 -19.02 -3.88
N LYS A 33 11.81 -20.12 -3.64
CA LYS A 33 11.52 -21.16 -4.63
C LYS A 33 10.14 -20.97 -5.23
N GLU A 34 10.08 -20.90 -6.56
CA GLU A 34 8.85 -20.78 -7.35
C GLU A 34 7.94 -19.63 -6.86
N PRO A 35 8.46 -18.39 -6.75
CA PRO A 35 7.67 -17.23 -6.31
C PRO A 35 6.43 -17.02 -7.18
N GLU A 36 6.50 -17.30 -8.48
CA GLU A 36 5.40 -17.17 -9.44
C GLU A 36 4.21 -18.11 -9.18
N LYS A 37 4.41 -19.14 -8.33
CA LYS A 37 3.39 -20.10 -7.89
C LYS A 37 2.86 -19.79 -6.49
N SER A 38 3.20 -18.62 -5.95
CA SER A 38 2.86 -18.21 -4.59
C SER A 38 2.16 -16.84 -4.57
N PHE A 39 1.33 -16.64 -3.54
CA PHE A 39 0.87 -15.29 -3.20
C PHE A 39 2.06 -14.50 -2.61
N PRO A 40 2.23 -13.20 -2.92
CA PRO A 40 1.34 -12.31 -3.70
C PRO A 40 1.73 -12.09 -5.19
N TYR A 41 2.48 -12.98 -5.83
CA TYR A 41 3.11 -12.69 -7.13
C TYR A 41 2.16 -12.16 -8.23
N LYS A 42 0.92 -12.68 -8.30
CA LYS A 42 -0.09 -12.27 -9.30
C LYS A 42 -0.97 -11.11 -8.85
N LEU A 43 -0.78 -10.58 -7.64
CA LEU A 43 -1.59 -9.50 -7.09
C LEU A 43 -1.41 -8.23 -7.94
N LYS A 44 -2.53 -7.69 -8.43
CA LYS A 44 -2.62 -6.46 -9.21
C LYS A 44 -3.29 -5.35 -8.42
N HIS A 45 -4.22 -5.72 -7.54
CA HIS A 45 -5.06 -4.80 -6.81
C HIS A 45 -4.99 -5.08 -5.31
N LEU A 46 -4.47 -4.11 -4.55
CA LEU A 46 -4.39 -4.19 -3.11
C LEU A 46 -5.13 -3.02 -2.46
N VAL A 47 -6.04 -3.33 -1.55
CA VAL A 47 -6.61 -2.35 -0.61
C VAL A 47 -6.37 -2.83 0.81
N ILE A 48 -5.67 -2.03 1.60
CA ILE A 48 -5.47 -2.23 3.05
C ILE A 48 -6.04 -1.00 3.75
N ALA A 49 -7.23 -1.15 4.32
CA ALA A 49 -7.97 -0.04 4.92
C ALA A 49 -8.10 -0.22 6.43
N ASN A 50 -8.20 0.89 7.16
CA ASN A 50 -8.43 0.92 8.61
C ASN A 50 -7.47 0.02 9.43
N PHE A 51 -6.20 0.06 9.05
CA PHE A 51 -5.09 -0.67 9.63
C PHE A 51 -4.28 0.22 10.58
N PHE A 52 -3.91 -0.31 11.75
CA PHE A 52 -3.24 0.47 12.81
C PHE A 52 -1.70 0.47 12.74
N GLU A 53 -1.06 -0.65 12.42
CA GLU A 53 0.41 -0.79 12.52
C GLU A 53 1.14 -0.72 11.16
N GLY A 54 0.94 0.34 10.38
CA GLY A 54 1.62 0.56 9.09
C GLY A 54 2.99 1.19 9.24
N ASN A 55 4.05 0.51 8.80
CA ASN A 55 5.40 1.07 8.72
C ASN A 55 6.00 0.91 7.31
N VAL A 56 7.12 1.58 7.06
CA VAL A 56 7.82 1.56 5.75
C VAL A 56 8.22 0.13 5.34
N ASP A 57 8.52 -0.75 6.29
CA ASP A 57 8.99 -2.10 5.98
C ASP A 57 7.88 -2.99 5.38
N LEU A 58 6.62 -2.76 5.75
CA LEU A 58 5.48 -3.36 5.06
C LEU A 58 5.43 -2.95 3.58
N PHE A 59 5.60 -1.66 3.29
CA PHE A 59 5.57 -1.17 1.92
C PHE A 59 6.79 -1.62 1.12
N LYS A 60 7.97 -1.74 1.74
CA LYS A 60 9.14 -2.39 1.12
C LYS A 60 8.83 -3.84 0.75
N ALA A 61 8.21 -4.59 1.66
CA ALA A 61 7.84 -5.97 1.39
C ALA A 61 6.84 -6.06 0.24
N ILE A 62 5.82 -5.21 0.20
CA ILE A 62 4.83 -5.16 -0.89
C ILE A 62 5.51 -4.82 -2.22
N ASP A 63 6.33 -3.77 -2.28
CA ASP A 63 7.06 -3.34 -3.48
C ASP A 63 7.93 -4.47 -4.04
N GLN A 64 8.72 -5.13 -3.18
CA GLN A 64 9.64 -6.20 -3.58
C GLN A 64 8.92 -7.49 -4.04
N ASN A 65 7.72 -7.76 -3.54
CA ASN A 65 7.08 -9.06 -3.69
C ASN A 65 5.78 -9.04 -4.49
N CYS A 66 5.25 -7.86 -4.83
CA CYS A 66 4.05 -7.71 -5.66
C CYS A 66 4.42 -7.08 -7.03
N PRO A 67 5.17 -7.78 -7.90
CA PRO A 67 5.72 -7.20 -9.13
C PRO A 67 4.64 -6.74 -10.14
N ASN A 68 3.42 -7.25 -10.00
CA ASN A 68 2.30 -6.92 -10.86
C ASN A 68 1.35 -5.88 -10.28
N LEU A 69 1.68 -5.27 -9.13
CA LEU A 69 0.79 -4.31 -8.48
C LEU A 69 0.57 -3.09 -9.37
N ARG A 70 -0.70 -2.79 -9.62
CA ARG A 70 -1.16 -1.65 -10.43
C ARG A 70 -2.03 -0.71 -9.64
N THR A 71 -2.65 -1.17 -8.56
CA THR A 71 -3.49 -0.33 -7.73
C THR A 71 -3.22 -0.55 -6.26
N LEU A 72 -3.03 0.53 -5.52
CA LEU A 72 -2.82 0.54 -4.09
C LEU A 72 -3.87 1.45 -3.45
N GLY A 73 -4.64 0.89 -2.51
CA GLY A 73 -5.59 1.66 -1.70
C GLY A 73 -5.25 1.55 -0.23
N LEU A 74 -5.18 2.69 0.44
CA LEU A 74 -4.94 2.82 1.86
C LEU A 74 -6.02 3.68 2.55
N PRO A 75 -7.32 3.52 2.27
CA PRO A 75 -8.31 4.43 2.83
C PRO A 75 -8.55 4.17 4.34
N PHE A 76 -9.06 5.18 5.04
CA PHE A 76 -9.39 5.11 6.48
C PHE A 76 -8.20 4.75 7.36
N ASN A 77 -7.01 5.21 7.01
CA ASN A 77 -5.77 4.89 7.73
C ASN A 77 -5.25 6.13 8.48
N ASP A 78 -6.17 6.90 9.06
CA ASP A 78 -5.91 8.14 9.81
C ASP A 78 -5.21 7.90 11.16
N TYR A 79 -5.31 6.70 11.71
CA TYR A 79 -4.62 6.25 12.92
C TYR A 79 -3.17 5.82 12.69
N LEU A 80 -2.72 5.73 11.43
CA LEU A 80 -1.35 5.33 11.13
C LEU A 80 -0.40 6.36 11.71
N THR A 81 0.34 5.98 12.75
CA THR A 81 1.50 6.72 13.22
C THR A 81 2.62 6.60 12.18
N PHE A 82 2.49 7.23 11.02
CA PHE A 82 3.61 7.23 10.08
C PHE A 82 4.79 7.97 10.71
N ASN A 83 5.94 7.30 10.72
CA ASN A 83 7.19 8.00 10.45
C ASN A 83 7.06 8.61 9.05
N ASP A 84 7.44 9.87 8.87
CA ASP A 84 7.35 10.68 7.63
C ASP A 84 7.85 10.02 6.32
N GLY A 85 8.36 8.77 6.36
CA GLY A 85 8.93 8.04 5.23
C GLY A 85 7.97 7.16 4.41
N VAL A 86 6.76 6.79 4.87
CA VAL A 86 5.90 5.89 4.05
C VAL A 86 5.47 6.56 2.76
N MET A 87 5.01 7.81 2.85
CA MET A 87 4.56 8.49 1.65
C MET A 87 5.70 8.74 0.65
N PRO A 88 6.85 9.30 1.07
CA PRO A 88 8.04 9.37 0.21
C PRO A 88 8.43 8.00 -0.37
N PHE A 89 8.30 6.91 0.39
CA PHE A 89 8.59 5.57 -0.12
C PHE A 89 7.63 5.16 -1.24
N ILE A 90 6.32 5.30 -1.03
CA ILE A 90 5.30 4.96 -2.04
C ILE A 90 5.57 5.71 -3.35
N VAL A 91 5.75 7.02 -3.24
CA VAL A 91 6.01 7.94 -4.35
C VAL A 91 7.31 7.63 -5.09
N SER A 92 8.35 7.18 -4.38
CA SER A 92 9.66 6.89 -4.99
C SER A 92 9.80 5.47 -5.56
N HIS A 93 8.97 4.50 -5.16
CA HIS A 93 9.17 3.09 -5.53
C HIS A 93 8.06 2.52 -6.43
N PHE A 94 6.80 2.88 -6.19
CA PHE A 94 5.66 2.25 -6.87
C PHE A 94 5.34 2.90 -8.24
N LYS A 95 6.35 2.92 -9.13
CA LYS A 95 6.29 3.64 -10.42
C LYS A 95 5.22 3.16 -11.39
N HIS A 96 4.76 1.91 -11.22
CA HIS A 96 3.77 1.28 -12.10
C HIS A 96 2.33 1.36 -11.56
N LEU A 97 2.08 2.12 -10.50
CA LEU A 97 0.72 2.34 -10.04
C LEU A 97 -0.05 3.17 -11.05
N VAL A 98 -1.20 2.64 -11.46
CA VAL A 98 -2.20 3.31 -12.29
C VAL A 98 -3.27 3.97 -11.43
N PHE A 99 -3.53 3.41 -10.25
CA PHE A 99 -4.51 3.94 -9.29
C PHE A 99 -3.97 3.94 -7.87
N LEU A 100 -4.07 5.09 -7.21
CA LEU A 100 -3.76 5.29 -5.79
C LEU A 100 -4.98 5.85 -5.05
N ASP A 101 -5.41 5.17 -3.98
CA ASP A 101 -6.50 5.61 -3.11
C ASP A 101 -5.98 5.91 -1.71
N LEU A 102 -6.10 7.17 -1.30
CA LEU A 102 -5.66 7.68 -0.01
C LEU A 102 -6.76 8.51 0.62
N SER A 103 -7.99 8.03 0.48
CA SER A 103 -9.16 8.72 1.01
C SER A 103 -9.22 8.52 2.52
N ASN A 104 -9.49 9.59 3.27
CA ASN A 104 -9.45 9.58 4.74
C ASN A 104 -8.15 8.97 5.30
N PHE A 105 -7.02 9.52 4.86
CA PHE A 105 -5.68 9.14 5.28
C PHE A 105 -5.20 9.92 6.52
N GLY A 106 -6.04 10.80 7.07
CA GLY A 106 -5.80 11.54 8.31
C GLY A 106 -4.62 12.50 8.25
N GLU A 107 -3.95 12.71 9.39
CA GLU A 107 -2.81 13.64 9.55
C GLU A 107 -1.59 13.27 8.67
N CYS A 108 -1.61 12.07 8.10
CA CYS A 108 -0.62 11.58 7.16
C CYS A 108 -0.71 12.28 5.80
N TYR A 109 -1.86 12.87 5.50
CA TYR A 109 -2.06 13.72 4.34
C TYR A 109 -1.45 15.11 4.62
N LYS A 110 -0.22 15.31 4.15
CA LYS A 110 0.46 16.63 4.19
C LYS A 110 0.47 17.24 2.80
N ASP A 111 -0.14 18.41 2.62
CA ASP A 111 -0.25 19.12 1.33
C ASP A 111 1.10 19.23 0.60
N GLU A 112 2.20 19.41 1.34
CA GLU A 112 3.55 19.56 0.77
C GLU A 112 4.02 18.34 -0.03
N VAL A 113 3.61 17.12 0.35
CA VAL A 113 4.00 15.90 -0.38
C VAL A 113 3.20 15.78 -1.67
N TRP A 114 1.92 16.16 -1.64
CA TRP A 114 0.98 15.98 -2.75
C TRP A 114 1.08 17.06 -3.80
N CYS A 115 1.21 18.32 -3.36
CA CYS A 115 1.35 19.47 -4.25
C CYS A 115 2.63 19.41 -5.10
N ASN A 116 3.62 18.61 -4.69
CA ASN A 116 4.90 18.47 -5.38
C ASN A 116 5.02 17.19 -6.22
N LEU A 117 4.00 16.32 -6.23
CA LEU A 117 3.99 15.15 -7.10
C LEU A 117 4.10 15.58 -8.56
N ASN A 118 5.02 14.94 -9.27
CA ASN A 118 5.19 15.13 -10.71
C ASN A 118 5.26 13.79 -11.45
N ASP A 119 5.27 13.84 -12.78
CA ASP A 119 5.26 12.66 -13.63
C ASP A 119 6.51 11.75 -13.45
N ASN A 120 7.62 12.25 -12.89
CA ASN A 120 8.77 11.40 -12.57
C ASN A 120 8.55 10.57 -11.29
N ASP A 121 7.67 11.06 -10.42
CA ASP A 121 7.36 10.39 -9.17
C ASP A 121 6.42 9.20 -9.40
N LEU A 122 5.31 9.39 -10.12
CA LEU A 122 4.35 8.33 -10.41
C LEU A 122 3.94 8.36 -11.90
N PRO A 123 4.83 7.91 -12.82
CA PRO A 123 4.66 8.10 -14.26
C PRO A 123 3.44 7.41 -14.86
N ASP A 124 3.05 6.27 -14.29
CA ASP A 124 1.92 5.47 -14.79
C ASP A 124 0.59 5.85 -14.11
N LEU A 125 0.59 6.78 -13.16
CA LEU A 125 -0.61 7.15 -12.41
C LEU A 125 -1.64 7.80 -13.32
N ARG A 126 -2.88 7.31 -13.27
CA ARG A 126 -4.01 7.83 -14.05
C ARG A 126 -5.20 8.18 -13.17
N LEU A 127 -5.28 7.61 -11.98
CA LEU A 127 -6.35 7.87 -11.02
C LEU A 127 -5.75 8.07 -9.63
N LEU A 128 -6.16 9.16 -8.98
CA LEU A 128 -5.78 9.50 -7.62
C LEU A 128 -7.05 9.89 -6.84
N LYS A 129 -7.27 9.28 -5.67
CA LYS A 129 -8.36 9.64 -4.77
C LYS A 129 -7.81 10.17 -3.46
N LEU A 130 -8.23 11.38 -3.09
CA LEU A 130 -7.76 12.13 -1.91
C LEU A 130 -8.91 12.71 -1.07
N HIS A 131 -10.14 12.22 -1.22
CA HIS A 131 -11.28 12.81 -0.51
C HIS A 131 -11.23 12.49 0.99
N ASP A 132 -11.95 13.27 1.80
CA ASP A 132 -12.07 13.11 3.25
C ASP A 132 -10.74 13.17 4.03
N ASN A 133 -9.67 13.71 3.43
CA ASN A 133 -8.50 14.17 4.16
C ASN A 133 -8.79 15.51 4.82
N LYS A 134 -8.38 15.69 6.08
CA LYS A 134 -8.65 16.87 6.90
C LYS A 134 -7.43 17.77 7.03
#